data_AF-A0A7K4D9A5-F1
#
_entry.id   AF-A0A7K4D9A5-F1
#
_cell.length_a   1.000
_cell.length_b   1.000
_cell.length_c   1.000
_cell.angle_alpha   90.00
_cell.angle_beta   90.00
_cell.angle_gamma   90.00
#
_symmetry.space_group_name_H-M   'P 1'
#
loop_
_entity.id
_entity.type
_entity.pdbx_description
1 polymer ?
#
loop_
_entity_poly.entity_id
_entity_poly.type
_entity_poly.pdbx_seq_one_letter_code
_entity_poly.pdbx_strand_id
1 'polypeptide(L)'
;MPQNQKNEVQELKEKLKLLSKDNVQYSDHFLIRMAQRDGNLAEVITLLLNPEKLVYFYKEKSNQGEIVYNLHFKISNTKTLKLPVIIDRYGHKNLYIITYIMIYEPWKKAIKKWIY
;
A
#
# COMPACT_ATOMS: atom_id res chain seq x y z
N MET A 1 -4.64 16.08 -9.32
CA MET A 1 -5.29 14.77 -9.32
C MET A 1 -6.67 14.91 -9.92
N PRO A 2 -7.05 14.09 -10.90
CA PRO A 2 -8.41 14.09 -11.47
C PRO A 2 -9.46 13.81 -10.38
N GLN A 3 -10.67 14.36 -10.53
CA GLN A 3 -11.76 14.19 -9.55
C GLN A 3 -12.09 12.70 -9.29
N ASN A 4 -12.08 11.85 -10.34
CA ASN A 4 -12.30 10.41 -10.22
C ASN A 4 -11.30 9.72 -9.28
N GLN A 5 -10.02 10.10 -9.36
CA GLN A 5 -8.98 9.45 -8.56
C GLN A 5 -9.09 9.81 -7.07
N LYS A 6 -9.63 10.98 -6.73
CA LYS A 6 -9.88 11.35 -5.33
C LYS A 6 -10.96 10.47 -4.71
N ASN A 7 -12.03 10.19 -5.44
CA ASN A 7 -13.11 9.32 -4.97
C ASN A 7 -12.62 7.88 -4.80
N GLU A 8 -11.85 7.36 -5.76
CA GLU A 8 -11.28 6.01 -5.67
C GLU A 8 -10.30 5.86 -4.49
N VAL A 9 -9.49 6.88 -4.19
CA VAL A 9 -8.60 6.87 -3.01
C VAL A 9 -9.43 6.82 -1.73
N GLN A 10 -10.52 7.58 -1.66
CA GLN A 10 -11.39 7.61 -0.49
C GLN A 10 -12.07 6.26 -0.26
N GLU A 11 -12.63 5.65 -1.31
CA GLU A 11 -13.23 4.30 -1.24
C GLU A 11 -12.22 3.25 -0.76
N LEU A 12 -10.98 3.32 -1.25
CA LEU A 12 -9.92 2.41 -0.82
C LEU A 12 -9.55 2.62 0.65
N LYS A 13 -9.48 3.88 1.11
CA LYS A 13 -9.24 4.19 2.52
C LYS A 13 -10.32 3.59 3.41
N GLU A 14 -11.59 3.65 2.99
CA GLU A 14 -12.70 3.07 3.73
C GLU A 14 -12.60 1.54 3.79
N LYS A 15 -12.28 0.87 2.67
CA LYS A 15 -12.03 -0.57 2.66
C LYS A 15 -10.89 -0.97 3.61
N LEU A 16 -9.79 -0.23 3.58
CA LEU A 16 -8.64 -0.50 4.45
C LEU A 16 -8.96 -0.31 5.94
N LYS A 17 -9.78 0.69 6.29
CA LYS A 17 -10.23 0.94 7.67
C LYS A 17 -11.14 -0.15 8.25
N LEU A 18 -11.82 -0.90 7.40
CA LEU A 18 -12.71 -1.99 7.81
C LEU A 18 -11.94 -3.28 8.15
N LEU A 19 -10.65 -3.34 7.86
CA LEU A 19 -9.80 -4.48 8.17
C LEU A 19 -9.34 -4.42 9.63
N SER A 20 -9.27 -5.59 10.27
CA SER A 20 -8.59 -5.73 11.56
C SER A 20 -7.12 -6.07 11.37
N LYS A 21 -6.30 -5.84 12.40
CA LYS A 21 -4.89 -6.24 12.41
C LYS A 21 -4.73 -7.76 12.22
N ASP A 22 -5.67 -8.55 12.74
CA ASP A 22 -5.64 -10.01 12.67
C ASP A 22 -5.86 -10.53 11.23
N ASN A 23 -6.44 -9.69 10.36
CA ASN A 23 -6.67 -10.02 8.96
C ASN A 23 -5.50 -9.61 8.05
N VAL A 24 -4.41 -9.07 8.61
CA VAL A 24 -3.22 -8.67 7.86
C VAL A 24 -2.24 -9.84 7.78
N GLN A 25 -2.08 -10.35 6.58
CA GLN A 25 -1.11 -11.36 6.21
C GLN A 25 0.03 -10.70 5.43
N TYR A 26 1.21 -11.31 5.47
CA TYR A 26 2.38 -10.81 4.76
C TYR A 26 3.21 -11.95 4.20
N SER A 27 3.85 -11.70 3.07
CA SER A 27 4.79 -12.64 2.46
C SER A 27 6.13 -12.67 3.20
N ASP A 28 6.87 -13.76 3.08
CA ASP A 28 8.27 -13.82 3.56
C ASP A 28 9.14 -12.75 2.87
N HIS A 29 8.87 -12.50 1.59
CA HIS A 29 9.57 -11.47 0.84
C HIS A 29 9.37 -10.08 1.44
N PHE A 30 8.17 -9.76 1.92
CA PHE A 30 7.89 -8.53 2.65
C PHE A 30 8.73 -8.44 3.93
N LEU A 31 8.73 -9.49 4.76
CA LEU A 31 9.47 -9.49 6.04
C LEU A 31 10.97 -9.27 5.82
N ILE A 32 11.55 -9.98 4.86
CA ILE A 32 12.97 -9.84 4.50
C ILE A 32 13.26 -8.42 4.01
N ARG A 33 12.46 -7.89 3.09
CA ARG A 33 12.66 -6.55 2.51
C ARG A 33 12.46 -5.41 3.50
N MET A 34 11.60 -5.61 4.49
CA MET A 34 11.37 -4.67 5.57
C MET A 34 12.56 -4.68 6.53
N ALA A 35 13.03 -5.86 6.94
CA ALA A 35 14.20 -6.00 7.82
C ALA A 35 15.47 -5.41 7.18
N GLN A 36 15.72 -5.67 5.89
CA GLN A 36 16.84 -5.09 5.13
C GLN A 36 16.87 -3.56 5.05
N ARG A 37 15.76 -2.90 5.38
CA ARG A 37 15.60 -1.44 5.30
C ARG A 37 15.29 -0.81 6.65
N ASP A 38 15.52 -1.54 7.74
CA ASP A 38 15.20 -1.13 9.11
C ASP A 38 13.74 -0.67 9.25
N GLY A 39 12.83 -1.33 8.52
CA GLY A 39 11.41 -1.02 8.52
C GLY A 39 10.72 -1.54 9.80
N ASN A 40 9.71 -0.80 10.25
CA ASN A 40 8.94 -1.16 11.44
C ASN A 40 7.57 -1.74 11.04
N LEU A 41 7.33 -3.01 11.41
CA LEU A 41 6.07 -3.71 11.12
C LEU A 41 4.85 -3.00 11.74
N ALA A 42 4.97 -2.52 12.97
CA ALA A 42 3.89 -1.82 13.66
C ALA A 42 3.54 -0.52 12.93
N GLU A 43 4.53 0.20 12.39
CA GLU A 43 4.32 1.39 11.58
C GLU A 43 3.61 1.04 10.26
N VAL A 44 4.02 -0.02 9.58
CA VAL A 44 3.37 -0.49 8.34
C VAL A 44 1.90 -0.84 8.57
N ILE A 45 1.61 -1.60 9.63
CA ILE A 45 0.23 -1.95 10.00
C ILE A 45 -0.56 -0.68 10.32
N THR A 46 0.02 0.26 11.06
CA THR A 46 -0.63 1.53 11.37
C THR A 46 -0.95 2.33 10.11
N LEU A 47 -0.04 2.38 9.14
CA LEU A 47 -0.27 3.06 7.86
C LEU A 47 -1.40 2.41 7.05
N LEU A 48 -1.50 1.08 7.07
CA LEU A 48 -2.55 0.35 6.36
C LEU A 48 -3.91 0.56 7.00
N LEU A 49 -4.01 0.43 8.32
CA LEU A 49 -5.27 0.53 9.06
C LEU A 49 -5.71 1.98 9.31
N ASN A 50 -4.76 2.93 9.31
CA ASN A 50 -5.02 4.37 9.30
C ASN A 50 -4.42 5.03 8.04
N PRO A 51 -5.09 4.88 6.88
CA PRO A 51 -4.54 5.26 5.59
C PRO A 51 -4.64 6.77 5.30
N GLU A 52 -4.58 7.64 6.31
CA GLU A 52 -4.55 9.10 6.11
C GLU A 52 -3.35 9.53 5.25
N LYS A 53 -2.21 8.88 5.46
CA LYS A 53 -0.96 9.11 4.73
C LYS A 53 -0.94 8.48 3.33
N LEU A 54 -1.98 7.73 2.93
CA LEU A 54 -2.11 7.23 1.56
C LEU A 54 -2.36 8.42 0.62
N VAL A 55 -1.41 8.66 -0.27
CA VAL A 55 -1.44 9.80 -1.20
C VAL A 55 -1.73 9.39 -2.62
N TYR A 56 -1.53 8.13 -2.99
CA TYR A 56 -1.78 7.61 -4.32
C TYR A 56 -1.89 6.08 -4.28
N PHE A 57 -2.61 5.52 -5.23
CA PHE A 57 -2.50 4.10 -5.55
C PHE A 57 -2.79 3.87 -7.02
N TYR A 58 -2.41 2.70 -7.51
CA TYR A 58 -2.85 2.18 -8.79
C TYR A 58 -3.11 0.68 -8.66
N LYS A 59 -3.89 0.13 -9.59
CA LYS A 59 -4.19 -1.29 -9.66
C LYS A 59 -3.42 -1.90 -10.81
N GLU A 60 -2.87 -3.08 -10.60
CA GLU A 60 -2.31 -3.91 -11.66
C GLU A 60 -2.85 -5.33 -11.52
N LYS A 61 -3.01 -6.04 -12.63
CA LYS A 61 -3.40 -7.44 -12.60
C LYS A 61 -2.12 -8.27 -12.52
N SER A 62 -2.02 -9.12 -11.50
CA SER A 62 -0.92 -10.07 -11.40
C SER A 62 -1.02 -11.15 -12.49
N ASN A 63 0.07 -11.88 -12.70
CA ASN A 63 0.10 -13.04 -13.61
C ASN A 63 -0.91 -14.13 -13.19
N GLN A 64 -1.29 -14.18 -11.92
CA GLN A 64 -2.26 -15.14 -11.37
C GLN A 64 -3.71 -14.62 -11.45
N GLY A 65 -3.92 -13.45 -12.04
CA GLY A 65 -5.24 -12.85 -12.21
C GLY A 65 -5.74 -12.04 -11.00
N GLU A 66 -5.02 -12.05 -9.88
CA GLU A 66 -5.33 -11.25 -8.70
C GLU A 66 -5.09 -9.75 -8.96
N ILE A 67 -5.93 -8.88 -8.40
CA ILE A 67 -5.75 -7.42 -8.45
C ILE A 67 -4.77 -7.01 -7.34
N VAL A 68 -3.64 -6.45 -7.73
CA VAL A 68 -2.64 -5.90 -6.83
C VAL A 68 -2.84 -4.39 -6.72
N TYR A 69 -3.09 -3.94 -5.49
CA TYR A 69 -3.19 -2.54 -5.14
C TYR A 69 -1.80 -2.05 -4.74
N ASN A 70 -1.21 -1.20 -5.56
CA ASN A 70 0.06 -0.56 -5.27
C ASN A 70 -0.19 0.71 -4.47
N LEU A 71 -0.11 0.62 -3.14
CA LEU A 71 -0.38 1.73 -2.23
C LEU A 71 0.86 2.60 -2.03
N HIS A 72 0.74 3.91 -2.13
CA HIS A 72 1.83 4.86 -1.88
C HIS A 72 1.52 5.75 -0.67
N PHE A 73 2.28 5.55 0.41
CA PHE A 73 2.17 6.30 1.65
C PHE A 73 3.25 7.36 1.75
N LYS A 74 2.85 8.59 2.10
CA LYS A 74 3.79 9.67 2.43
C LYS A 74 4.35 9.43 3.84
N ILE A 75 5.62 9.02 3.94
CA ILE A 75 6.32 8.87 5.22
C ILE A 75 6.87 10.22 5.68
N SER A 76 7.55 10.93 4.78
CA SER A 76 8.07 12.27 5.01
C SER A 76 8.01 13.09 3.72
N ASN A 77 8.59 14.30 3.73
CA ASN A 77 8.73 15.09 2.51
C ASN A 77 9.80 14.53 1.54
N THR A 78 10.62 13.59 2.00
CA THR A 78 11.73 13.00 1.22
C THR A 78 11.62 11.48 1.09
N LYS A 79 10.64 10.85 1.75
CA LYS A 79 10.44 9.39 1.74
C LYS A 79 9.00 9.04 1.45
N THR A 80 8.82 8.06 0.57
CA THR A 80 7.53 7.47 0.22
C THR A 80 7.63 5.97 0.36
N LEU A 81 6.66 5.35 1.03
CA LEU A 81 6.57 3.91 1.15
C LEU A 81 5.58 3.39 0.11
N LYS A 82 6.02 2.45 -0.73
CA LYS A 82 5.15 1.69 -1.63
C LYS A 82 4.89 0.30 -1.05
N LEU A 83 3.62 -0.05 -0.92
CA LEU A 83 3.14 -1.35 -0.44
C LEU A 83 2.21 -1.96 -1.50
N PRO A 84 2.69 -2.91 -2.31
CA PRO A 84 1.85 -3.75 -3.13
C PRO A 84 1.09 -4.72 -2.21
N VAL A 85 -0.24 -4.67 -2.25
CA VAL A 85 -1.12 -5.49 -1.43
C VAL A 85 -2.22 -6.13 -2.27
N ILE A 86 -2.72 -7.27 -1.83
CA ILE A 86 -3.95 -7.88 -2.34
C ILE A 86 -5.00 -7.74 -1.26
N ILE A 87 -6.16 -7.21 -1.64
CA ILE A 87 -7.32 -7.08 -0.75
C ILE A 87 -8.31 -8.16 -1.16
N ASP A 88 -8.92 -8.81 -0.17
CA ASP A 88 -9.91 -9.87 -0.35
C ASP A 88 -9.34 -11.13 -1.03
N ARG A 89 -8.11 -11.51 -0.66
CA ARG A 89 -7.45 -12.70 -1.22
C ARG A 89 -8.28 -13.96 -0.89
N TYR A 90 -8.68 -14.69 -1.93
CA TYR A 90 -9.53 -15.88 -1.84
C TYR A 90 -10.93 -15.65 -1.23
N GLY A 91 -11.48 -14.44 -1.30
CA GLY A 91 -12.84 -14.15 -0.80
C GLY A 91 -12.96 -14.03 0.73
N HIS A 92 -11.84 -14.10 1.44
CA HIS A 92 -11.76 -13.73 2.86
C HIS A 92 -11.40 -12.25 2.96
N LYS A 93 -11.98 -11.51 3.93
CA LYS A 93 -11.71 -10.08 4.21
C LYS A 93 -10.29 -9.85 4.75
N ASN A 94 -9.30 -10.28 4.00
CA ASN A 94 -7.89 -10.32 4.35
C ASN A 94 -7.11 -9.34 3.50
N LEU A 95 -6.05 -8.79 4.08
CA LEU A 95 -5.08 -7.99 3.37
C LEU A 95 -3.75 -8.71 3.35
N TYR A 96 -3.24 -8.99 2.15
CA TYR A 96 -1.99 -9.68 1.95
C TYR A 96 -0.93 -8.72 1.43
N ILE A 97 0.11 -8.46 2.23
CA ILE A 97 1.22 -7.57 1.85
C ILE A 97 2.26 -8.37 1.07
N ILE A 98 2.49 -7.98 -0.18
CA ILE A 98 3.39 -8.70 -1.08
C ILE A 98 4.85 -8.32 -0.82
N THR A 99 5.16 -7.04 -0.65
CA THR A 99 6.53 -6.56 -0.51
C THR A 99 6.61 -5.20 0.17
N TYR A 100 7.82 -4.81 0.58
CA TYR A 100 8.14 -3.54 1.20
C TYR A 100 9.11 -2.75 0.31
N ILE A 101 8.71 -1.57 -0.15
CA ILE A 101 9.52 -0.73 -1.04
C ILE A 101 9.61 0.69 -0.50
N MET A 102 10.77 1.06 0.04
CA MET A 102 11.07 2.44 0.43
C MET A 102 11.62 3.21 -0.76
N ILE A 103 11.02 4.37 -1.06
CA ILE A 103 11.44 5.29 -2.13
C ILE A 103 11.95 6.57 -1.47
N TYR A 104 13.23 6.89 -1.69
CA TYR A 104 13.89 8.09 -1.15
C TYR A 104 13.66 9.32 -2.03
N GLU A 105 12.41 9.59 -2.36
CA GLU A 105 12.00 10.77 -3.13
C GLU A 105 10.73 11.39 -2.52
N PRO A 106 10.52 12.71 -2.70
CA PRO A 106 9.25 13.35 -2.36
C PRO A 106 8.09 12.66 -3.06
N TRP A 107 6.97 12.46 -2.35
CA TRP A 107 5.83 11.70 -2.86
C TRP A 107 5.32 12.20 -4.22
N LYS A 108 5.29 13.52 -4.44
CA LYS A 108 4.89 14.12 -5.72
C LYS A 108 5.76 13.64 -6.89
N LYS A 109 7.07 13.50 -6.66
CA LYS A 109 8.03 12.99 -7.65
C LYS A 109 7.88 11.48 -7.81
N ALA A 110 7.73 10.76 -6.70
CA ALA A 110 7.57 9.31 -6.68
C ALA A 110 6.34 8.85 -7.47
N ILE A 111 5.20 9.54 -7.34
CA ILE A 111 3.96 9.19 -8.04
C ILE A 111 3.93 9.66 -9.50
N LYS A 112 4.68 10.70 -9.87
CA LYS A 112 4.70 11.23 -11.25
C LYS A 112 5.11 10.16 -12.27
N LYS A 113 5.96 9.20 -11.86
CA LYS A 113 6.37 8.05 -12.67
C LYS A 113 5.23 7.08 -13.03
N TRP A 114 4.09 7.17 -12.35
CA TRP A 114 2.97 6.22 -12.46
C TRP A 114 1.67 6.90 -12.93
N ILE A 115 1.69 8.22 -13.11
CA ILE A 115 0.55 9.02 -13.58
C ILE A 115 0.59 9.23 -15.10
N TYR A 116 1.72 8.93 -15.74
CA TYR A 116 1.97 9.03 -17.18
C TYR A 116 2.47 7.69 -17.69
#